data_AF-C0FSX4-F1
#
_entry.id   AF-C0FSX4-F1
#
_cell.length_a   1.000
_cell.length_b   1.000
_cell.length_c   1.000
_cell.angle_alpha   90.00
_cell.angle_beta   90.00
_cell.angle_gamma   90.00
#
_symmetry.space_group_name_H-M   'P 1'
#
loop_
_entity.id
_entity.type
_entity.pdbx_description
1 polymer ?
#
loop_
_entity_poly.entity_id
_entity_poly.type
_entity_poly.pdbx_seq_one_letter_code
_entity_poly.pdbx_strand_id
1 'polypeptide(L)'
;MILQWNEDDLFFVCTMIEVVARKTHNRSRDVVEKLSDKVLLHQLKVASVNHCLSFEQVCDEWIEDYAIPEGDYDNIVSYGNDIPTETSVGKIYQTIILDNLKSRENVIESIRRVYHSLNDTCDYS
;
A
#
# COMPACT_ATOMS: atom_id res chain seq x y z
N MET A 1 7.31 23.38 -2.38
CA MET A 1 7.12 22.63 -1.13
C MET A 1 7.81 21.30 -1.34
N ILE A 2 8.92 21.04 -0.66
CA ILE A 2 9.70 19.83 -0.89
C ILE A 2 8.87 18.64 -0.36
N LEU A 3 8.62 17.63 -1.20
CA LEU A 3 8.04 16.37 -0.76
C LEU A 3 9.03 15.71 0.20
N GLN A 4 8.71 15.70 1.50
CA GLN A 4 9.57 15.11 2.52
C GLN A 4 8.97 13.76 2.94
N TRP A 5 9.41 12.71 2.27
CA TRP A 5 9.15 11.30 2.59
C TRP A 5 10.47 10.52 2.38
N ASN A 6 10.70 9.47 3.15
CA ASN A 6 11.85 8.58 3.05
C ASN A 6 11.42 7.14 2.70
N GLU A 7 12.38 6.24 2.50
CA GLU A 7 12.07 4.87 2.10
C GLU A 7 11.20 4.14 3.13
N ASP A 8 11.43 4.33 4.43
CA ASP A 8 10.62 3.72 5.49
C ASP A 8 9.16 4.22 5.45
N ASP A 9 8.93 5.49 5.11
CA ASP A 9 7.58 6.03 4.92
C ASP A 9 6.85 5.33 3.76
N LEU A 10 7.56 5.10 2.65
CA LEU A 10 7.00 4.37 1.51
C LEU A 10 6.75 2.90 1.84
N PHE A 11 7.67 2.26 2.57
CA PHE A 11 7.50 0.90 3.06
C PHE A 11 6.25 0.76 3.93
N PHE A 12 6.04 1.70 4.86
CA PHE A 12 4.87 1.72 5.72
C PHE A 12 3.58 1.88 4.91
N VAL A 13 3.53 2.82 3.97
CA VAL A 13 2.35 3.01 3.11
C VAL A 13 2.06 1.77 2.26
N CYS A 14 3.08 1.15 1.65
CA CYS A 14 2.90 -0.09 0.90
C CYS A 14 2.39 -1.24 1.78
N THR A 15 2.89 -1.33 3.02
CA THR A 15 2.42 -2.32 4.00
C THR A 15 0.96 -2.06 4.40
N MET A 16 0.59 -0.81 4.66
CA MET A 16 -0.78 -0.45 5.04
C MET A 16 -1.80 -0.73 3.93
N ILE A 17 -1.43 -0.49 2.66
CA ILE A 17 -2.27 -0.85 1.52
C ILE A 17 -2.58 -2.35 1.54
N GLU A 18 -1.57 -3.19 1.78
CA GLU A 18 -1.73 -4.64 1.86
C GLU A 18 -2.58 -5.07 3.08
N VAL A 19 -2.34 -4.48 4.25
CA VAL A 19 -3.13 -4.75 5.47
C VAL A 19 -4.61 -4.43 5.23
N VAL A 20 -4.90 -3.27 4.64
CA VAL A 20 -6.27 -2.83 4.35
C VAL A 20 -6.90 -3.73 3.28
N ALA A 21 -6.17 -4.09 2.23
CA ALA A 21 -6.64 -4.98 1.18
C ALA A 21 -7.06 -6.34 1.75
N ARG A 22 -6.22 -6.94 2.60
CA ARG A 22 -6.55 -8.21 3.29
C ARG A 22 -7.74 -8.10 4.22
N LYS A 23 -7.79 -7.04 5.04
CA LYS A 23 -8.84 -6.82 6.03
C LYS A 23 -10.22 -6.62 5.39
N THR A 24 -10.26 -6.00 4.22
CA THR A 24 -11.50 -5.64 3.49
C THR A 24 -11.78 -6.56 2.30
N HIS A 25 -11.05 -7.66 2.14
CA HIS A 25 -11.20 -8.59 1.01
C HIS A 25 -11.14 -7.90 -0.36
N ASN A 26 -10.26 -6.90 -0.50
CA ASN A 26 -10.00 -6.20 -1.76
C ASN A 26 -8.65 -6.59 -2.33
N ARG A 27 -8.46 -6.29 -3.61
CA ARG A 27 -7.14 -6.24 -4.24
C ARG A 27 -6.40 -4.98 -3.79
N SER A 28 -5.08 -5.04 -3.67
CA SER A 28 -4.27 -3.89 -3.24
C SER A 28 -4.37 -2.72 -4.22
N ARG A 29 -4.56 -3.01 -5.52
CA ARG A 29 -4.86 -1.98 -6.53
C ARG A 29 -6.19 -1.25 -6.28
N ASP A 30 -7.21 -1.96 -5.80
CA ASP A 30 -8.55 -1.40 -5.60
C ASP A 30 -8.54 -0.47 -4.38
N VAL A 31 -7.75 -0.80 -3.36
CA VAL A 31 -7.45 0.10 -2.23
C VAL A 31 -6.76 1.38 -2.71
N VAL A 32 -5.71 1.26 -3.53
CA VAL A 32 -4.99 2.43 -4.09
C VAL A 32 -5.90 3.32 -4.93
N GLU A 33 -6.87 2.74 -5.64
CA GLU A 33 -7.83 3.51 -6.44
C GLU A 33 -8.82 4.31 -5.58
N LYS A 34 -9.13 3.85 -4.36
CA LYS A 34 -9.93 4.62 -3.39
C LYS A 34 -9.18 5.82 -2.82
N LEU A 35 -7.86 5.74 -2.74
CA LEU A 35 -7.03 6.80 -2.20
C LEU A 35 -6.71 7.83 -3.29
N SER A 36 -7.19 9.07 -3.13
CA SER A 36 -6.80 10.18 -4.02
C SER A 36 -5.30 10.47 -3.93
N ASP A 37 -4.72 11.13 -4.94
CA ASP A 37 -3.30 11.54 -4.92
C ASP A 37 -2.93 12.36 -3.68
N LYS A 38 -3.85 13.22 -3.24
CA LYS A 38 -3.68 14.02 -2.02
C LYS A 38 -3.63 13.15 -0.78
N VAL A 39 -4.43 12.09 -0.73
CA VAL A 39 -4.46 11.14 0.37
C VAL A 39 -3.19 10.31 0.39
N LEU A 40 -2.77 9.72 -0.74
CA LEU A 40 -1.51 8.99 -0.83
C LEU A 40 -0.31 9.86 -0.41
N LEU A 41 -0.29 11.11 -0.87
CA LEU A 41 0.75 12.07 -0.46
C LEU A 41 0.67 12.42 1.03
N HIS A 42 -0.54 12.53 1.59
CA HIS A 42 -0.72 12.77 3.01
C HIS A 42 -0.19 11.58 3.82
N GLN A 43 -0.56 10.35 3.44
CA GLN A 43 -0.10 9.12 4.11
C GLN A 43 1.42 9.00 4.12
N LEU A 44 2.10 9.32 3.00
CA LEU A 44 3.57 9.37 2.95
C LEU A 44 4.17 10.40 3.91
N LYS A 45 3.49 11.53 4.17
CA LYS A 45 3.98 12.58 5.07
C LYS A 45 3.79 12.25 6.55
N VAL A 46 2.73 11.52 6.88
CA VAL A 46 2.39 11.17 8.27
C VAL A 46 2.87 9.78 8.68
N ALA A 47 3.40 8.99 7.74
CA ALA A 47 3.90 7.63 7.99
C ALA A 47 4.86 7.56 9.18
N SER A 48 5.91 8.39 9.22
CA SER A 48 6.84 8.46 10.36
C SER A 48 6.20 8.69 11.74
N VAL A 49 5.03 9.35 11.81
CA VAL A 49 4.26 9.53 13.06
C VAL A 49 3.40 8.31 13.37
N ASN A 50 2.82 7.71 12.33
CA ASN A 50 1.96 6.53 12.44
C ASN A 50 2.73 5.24 12.75
N HIS A 51 4.07 5.23 12.64
CA HIS A 51 4.91 4.10 13.08
C HIS A 51 4.75 3.75 14.57
N CYS A 52 4.20 4.64 15.39
CA CYS A 52 3.91 4.40 16.80
C CYS A 52 2.56 3.69 17.06
N LEU A 53 1.72 3.55 16.03
CA LEU A 53 0.40 2.94 16.11
C LEU A 53 0.46 1.47 15.64
N SER A 54 -0.52 0.66 16.04
CA SER A 54 -0.66 -0.69 15.50
C SER A 54 -1.22 -0.65 14.08
N PHE A 55 -0.87 -1.64 13.26
CA PHE A 55 -1.45 -1.77 11.92
C PHE A 55 -2.98 -1.91 11.96
N GLU A 56 -3.53 -2.55 12.98
CA GLU A 56 -4.98 -2.67 13.15
C GLU A 56 -5.64 -1.30 13.31
N GLN A 57 -5.11 -0.44 14.18
CA GLN A 57 -5.67 0.90 14.38
C GLN A 57 -5.61 1.73 13.10
N VAL A 58 -4.46 1.78 12.42
CA VAL A 58 -4.31 2.57 11.19
C VAL A 58 -5.17 2.00 10.06
N CYS A 59 -5.36 0.68 10.03
CA CYS A 59 -6.23 0.02 9.06
C CYS A 59 -7.69 0.42 9.26
N ASP A 60 -8.21 0.33 10.49
CA ASP A 60 -9.58 0.71 10.81
C ASP A 60 -9.82 2.21 10.51
N GLU A 61 -8.86 3.08 10.83
CA GLU A 61 -8.89 4.51 10.46
C GLU A 61 -8.95 4.70 8.93
N TRP A 62 -8.15 3.98 8.15
CA TRP A 62 -8.20 4.08 6.68
C TRP A 62 -9.53 3.61 6.09
N ILE A 63 -10.09 2.52 6.64
CA ILE A 63 -11.37 1.97 6.18
C ILE A 63 -12.49 2.98 6.42
N GLU A 64 -12.52 3.61 7.60
CA GLU A 64 -13.50 4.62 7.97
C GLU A 64 -13.31 5.94 7.20
N ASP A 65 -12.11 6.53 7.25
CA ASP A 65 -11.84 7.86 6.69
C ASP A 65 -11.95 7.89 5.16
N TYR A 66 -11.61 6.79 4.49
CA TYR A 66 -11.62 6.69 3.02
C TYR A 66 -12.78 5.86 2.47
N ALA A 67 -13.72 5.45 3.34
CA ALA A 67 -14.91 4.68 2.99
C ALA A 67 -14.60 3.48 2.08
N ILE A 68 -13.60 2.69 2.50
CA ILE A 68 -13.16 1.51 1.74
C ILE A 68 -14.20 0.39 1.95
N PRO A 69 -14.87 -0.07 0.89
CA PRO A 69 -15.94 -1.06 1.03
C PRO A 69 -15.36 -2.46 1.21
N GLU A 70 -16.18 -3.36 1.75
CA GLU A 70 -15.89 -4.80 1.71
C GLU A 70 -15.91 -5.31 0.25
N GLY A 71 -14.88 -6.09 -0.12
CA GLY A 71 -14.76 -6.76 -1.40
C GLY A 71 -15.09 -8.25 -1.32
N ASP A 72 -14.78 -8.98 -2.39
CA ASP A 72 -15.00 -10.42 -2.53
C ASP A 72 -13.72 -11.18 -2.94
N TYR A 73 -12.56 -10.52 -2.81
CA TYR A 73 -11.27 -11.08 -3.19
C TYR A 73 -10.68 -11.94 -2.07
N ASP A 74 -10.46 -13.22 -2.38
CA ASP A 74 -9.80 -14.16 -1.47
C ASP A 74 -8.27 -14.00 -1.55
N ASN A 75 -7.78 -13.10 -0.70
CA ASN A 75 -6.34 -12.84 -0.53
C ASN A 75 -5.56 -14.06 -0.03
N ILE A 76 -6.19 -15.05 0.62
CA ILE A 76 -5.49 -16.23 1.15
C ILE A 76 -5.27 -17.25 0.03
N VAL A 77 -6.32 -17.51 -0.75
CA VAL A 77 -6.25 -18.46 -1.87
C VAL A 77 -5.34 -17.96 -2.98
N SER A 78 -5.23 -16.64 -3.19
CA SER A 78 -4.35 -16.08 -4.21
C SER A 78 -2.86 -16.34 -3.97
N TYR A 79 -2.43 -16.48 -2.71
CA TYR A 79 -1.03 -16.79 -2.37
C TYR A 79 -0.70 -18.29 -2.30
N GLY A 80 -1.72 -19.15 -2.22
CA GLY A 80 -1.52 -20.60 -2.07
C GLY A 80 -1.05 -20.97 -0.66
N ASN A 81 -0.06 -21.86 -0.54
CA ASN A 81 0.35 -22.45 0.75
C ASN A 81 1.37 -21.60 1.54
N ASP A 82 2.00 -20.62 0.92
CA ASP A 82 3.01 -19.77 1.55
C ASP A 82 2.52 -18.32 1.49
N ILE A 83 1.71 -17.95 2.47
CA ILE A 83 1.10 -16.64 2.56
C ILE A 83 2.17 -15.67 3.09
N PRO A 84 2.67 -14.73 2.29
CA PRO A 84 3.67 -13.78 2.75
C PRO A 84 3.08 -12.85 3.81
N THR A 85 3.91 -12.39 4.74
CA THR A 85 3.50 -11.33 5.65
C THR A 85 3.20 -10.05 4.89
N GLU A 86 2.32 -9.21 5.43
CA GLU A 86 1.95 -7.92 4.85
C GLU A 86 3.19 -7.02 4.66
N THR A 87 4.13 -7.10 5.59
CA THR A 87 5.42 -6.41 5.51
C THR A 87 6.32 -6.95 4.39
N SER A 88 6.30 -8.25 4.13
CA SER A 88 7.07 -8.85 3.02
C SER A 88 6.53 -8.36 1.67
N VAL A 89 5.20 -8.36 1.52
CA VAL A 89 4.53 -7.80 0.33
C VAL A 89 4.81 -6.30 0.21
N GLY A 90 4.67 -5.54 1.31
CA GLY A 90 4.98 -4.12 1.36
C GLY A 90 6.42 -3.81 0.92
N LYS A 91 7.39 -4.65 1.31
CA LYS A 91 8.80 -4.52 0.89
C LYS A 91 9.00 -4.76 -0.60
N ILE A 92 8.29 -5.73 -1.18
CA ILE A 92 8.33 -6.00 -2.62
C ILE A 92 7.81 -4.78 -3.39
N TYR A 93 6.61 -4.28 -3.05
CA TYR A 93 6.03 -3.10 -3.69
C TYR A 93 6.93 -1.87 -3.54
N GLN A 94 7.46 -1.62 -2.34
CA GLN A 94 8.42 -0.55 -2.10
C GLN A 94 9.62 -0.64 -3.06
N THR A 95 10.22 -1.83 -3.20
CA THR A 95 11.38 -2.06 -4.05
C THR A 95 11.05 -1.75 -5.52
N ILE A 96 9.95 -2.31 -6.03
CA ILE A 96 9.53 -2.10 -7.42
C ILE A 96 9.22 -0.61 -7.70
N ILE A 97 8.59 0.09 -6.75
CA ILE A 97 8.31 1.53 -6.87
C ILE A 97 9.61 2.33 -6.94
N LEU A 98 10.57 2.04 -6.06
CA LEU A 98 11.87 2.73 -6.03
C LEU A 98 12.69 2.48 -7.30
N ASP A 99 12.71 1.23 -7.80
CA ASP A 99 13.42 0.86 -9.05
C ASP A 99 12.84 1.57 -10.28
N ASN A 100 11.55 1.93 -10.23
CA ASN A 100 10.86 2.61 -11.32
C ASN A 100 10.74 4.14 -11.11
N LEU A 101 11.30 4.68 -10.02
CA LEU A 101 11.15 6.09 -9.65
C LEU A 101 12.15 6.98 -10.40
N LYS A 102 11.64 7.84 -11.29
CA LYS A 102 12.48 8.80 -12.03
C LYS A 102 12.95 9.98 -11.16
N SER A 103 12.10 10.42 -10.23
CA SER A 103 12.34 11.52 -9.29
C SER A 103 11.44 11.34 -8.08
N ARG A 104 11.88 11.80 -6.89
CA ARG A 104 11.07 11.76 -5.66
C ARG A 104 9.74 12.50 -5.76
N GLU A 105 9.63 13.45 -6.68
CA GLU A 105 8.39 14.20 -6.95
C GLU A 105 7.33 13.35 -7.67
N ASN A 106 7.73 12.28 -8.36
CA ASN A 106 6.83 11.38 -9.11
C ASN A 106 6.34 10.18 -8.29
N VAL A 107 6.56 10.14 -6.97
CA VAL A 107 6.26 8.95 -6.15
C VAL A 107 4.80 8.49 -6.26
N ILE A 108 3.84 9.41 -6.32
CA ILE A 108 2.41 9.09 -6.44
C ILE A 108 2.08 8.44 -7.78
N GLU A 109 2.66 8.98 -8.86
CA GLU A 109 2.54 8.41 -10.21
C GLU A 109 3.13 6.98 -10.25
N SER A 110 4.30 6.80 -9.64
CA SER A 110 4.93 5.47 -9.54
C SER A 110 4.10 4.49 -8.72
N ILE A 111 3.54 4.89 -7.57
CA ILE A 111 2.63 4.05 -6.77
C ILE A 111 1.46 3.60 -7.64
N ARG A 112 0.72 4.54 -8.25
CA ARG A 112 -0.43 4.18 -9.09
C ARG A 112 -0.03 3.22 -10.21
N ARG A 113 1.03 3.53 -10.95
CA ARG A 113 1.49 2.70 -12.06
C ARG A 113 1.84 1.29 -11.61
N VAL A 114 2.60 1.13 -10.52
CA VAL A 114 3.04 -0.18 -10.04
C VAL A 114 1.83 -1.01 -9.61
N TYR A 115 0.96 -0.48 -8.75
CA TYR A 115 -0.23 -1.19 -8.27
C TYR A 115 -1.24 -1.52 -9.39
N HIS A 116 -1.32 -0.72 -10.45
CA HIS A 116 -2.15 -1.06 -11.62
C HIS A 116 -1.50 -2.10 -12.55
N SER A 117 -0.17 -2.24 -12.51
CA SER A 117 0.58 -3.15 -13.39
C SER A 117 0.76 -4.55 -12.82
N LEU A 118 0.75 -4.68 -11.47
CA LEU A 118 0.91 -5.94 -10.78
C LEU A 118 -0.46 -6.56 -10.50
N ASN A 119 -0.55 -7.87 -10.65
CA ASN A 119 -1.66 -8.63 -10.07
C ASN A 119 -1.22 -9.08 -8.68
N ASP A 120 -2.12 -9.03 -7.68
CA ASP A 120 -1.88 -9.43 -6.28
C ASP A 120 -1.65 -10.95 -6.09
N THR A 121 -1.07 -11.60 -7.09
CA THR A 121 -0.68 -13.00 -7.15
C THR A 121 0.81 -13.14 -6.85
N CYS A 122 1.26 -14.34 -6.45
CA CYS A 122 2.67 -14.68 -6.16
C CYS A 122 3.71 -14.44 -7.27
N ASP A 123 3.39 -13.72 -8.35
CA ASP A 123 4.28 -13.39 -9.45
C ASP A 123 5.15 -12.17 -9.12
N TYR A 124 5.82 -12.22 -7.96
CA TYR A 124 6.83 -11.25 -7.55
C TYR A 124 8.26 -11.69 -7.94
N SER A 125 8.35 -12.61 -8.91
CA SER A 125 9.58 -13.28 -9.37
C SER A 125 10.19 -12.60 -10.60
#